data_AF-A0A3R1BWU1-F1
#
_entry.id   AF-A0A3R1BWU1-F1
#
_cell.length_a   1.000
_cell.length_b   1.000
_cell.length_c   1.000
_cell.angle_alpha   90.00
_cell.angle_beta   90.00
_cell.angle_gamma   90.00
#
_symmetry.space_group_name_H-M   'P 1'
#
loop_
_entity.id
_entity.type
_entity.pdbx_description
1 polymer ?
#
loop_
_entity_poly.entity_id
_entity_poly.type
_entity_poly.pdbx_seq_one_letter_code
_entity_poly.pdbx_strand_id
1 'polypeptide(L)' 'MLKTDNCATATFCPVCHYETDNGSHLEKIERRRLMSKVIVFTVIEAARCGLITPAMIKE' A
#
# COMPACT_ATOMS: atom_id res chain seq x y z
N MET A 1 2.80 -13.07 -11.42
CA MET A 1 2.84 -11.72 -10.81
C MET A 1 1.87 -10.86 -11.61
N LEU A 2 0.71 -10.53 -11.04
CA LEU A 2 -0.17 -9.54 -11.68
C LEU A 2 0.62 -8.23 -11.79
N LYS A 3 0.60 -7.58 -12.96
CA LYS A 3 1.06 -6.20 -13.06
C LYS A 3 0.02 -5.35 -12.35
N THR A 4 0.33 -4.95 -11.13
CA THR A 4 -0.45 -4.00 -10.35
C THR A 4 0.12 -2.61 -10.59
N ASP A 5 -0.73 -1.59 -10.60
CA ASP A 5 -0.25 -0.21 -10.68
C ASP A 5 0.68 0.11 -9.51
N ASN A 6 1.73 0.90 -9.75
CA ASN A 6 2.70 1.27 -8.71
C ASN A 6 2.00 1.97 -7.53
N CYS A 7 0.94 2.75 -7.80
CA CYS A 7 0.16 3.44 -6.76
C CYS A 7 -0.70 2.48 -5.90
N ALA A 8 -0.90 1.24 -6.34
CA ALA A 8 -1.59 0.19 -5.60
C ALA A 8 -0.62 -0.82 -4.97
N THR A 9 0.66 -0.43 -4.83
CA THR A 9 1.69 -1.22 -4.15
C THR A 9 1.95 -0.65 -2.76
N ALA A 10 1.86 -1.51 -1.75
CA ALA A 10 2.22 -1.17 -0.38
C ALA A 10 3.71 -1.35 -0.15
N THR A 11 4.34 -0.42 0.57
CA THR A 11 5.71 -0.61 1.07
C THR A 11 5.65 -1.23 2.45
N PHE A 12 6.26 -2.41 2.60
CA PHE A 12 6.37 -3.12 3.87
C PHE A 12 7.82 -3.48 4.17
N CYS A 13 8.17 -3.63 5.46
CA CYS A 13 9.34 -4.40 5.82
C CYS A 13 9.08 -5.90 5.58
N PRO A 14 10.12 -6.75 5.44
CA PRO A 14 9.95 -8.17 5.15
C PRO A 14 9.04 -8.92 6.14
N VAL A 15 9.08 -8.56 7.43
CA VAL A 15 8.24 -9.17 8.47
C VAL A 15 6.77 -8.84 8.26
N CYS A 16 6.43 -7.55 8.12
CA CYS A 16 5.04 -7.12 7.89
C CYS A 16 4.50 -7.59 6.54
N HIS A 17 5.36 -7.73 5.53
CA HIS A 17 5.01 -8.33 4.25
C HIS A 17 4.57 -9.79 4.44
N TYR A 18 5.34 -10.58 5.20
CA TYR A 18 5.00 -11.97 5.49
C TYR A 18 3.68 -12.09 6.26
N GLU A 19 3.46 -11.26 7.30
CA GLU A 19 2.22 -11.28 8.08
C GLU A 19 0.98 -10.94 7.23
N THR A 20 1.11 -9.96 6.33
CA THR A 20 -0.01 -9.51 5.49
C THR A 20 -0.36 -10.52 4.39
N ASP A 21 0.63 -11.21 3.82
CA ASP A 21 0.40 -12.20 2.77
C ASP A 21 0.03 -13.58 3.33
N ASN A 22 0.81 -14.04 4.30
CA ASN A 22 0.85 -15.44 4.74
C ASN A 22 0.58 -15.63 6.24
N GLY A 23 0.35 -14.55 7.01
CA GLY A 23 0.05 -14.63 8.44
C GLY A 23 -1.20 -15.46 8.73
N SER A 24 -1.11 -16.33 9.72
CA SER A 24 -2.20 -17.25 10.13
C SER A 24 -3.20 -16.64 11.11
N HIS A 25 -2.94 -15.43 11.59
CA HIS A 25 -3.69 -14.78 12.69
C HIS A 25 -4.78 -13.81 12.20
N LEU A 26 -4.89 -13.57 10.89
CA LEU A 26 -5.89 -12.68 10.31
C LEU A 26 -6.72 -13.41 9.25
N GLU A 27 -8.01 -13.13 9.20
CA GLU A 27 -8.88 -13.58 8.13
C GLU A 27 -8.54 -12.88 6.80
N LYS A 28 -8.88 -13.50 5.67
CA LYS A 28 -8.57 -12.97 4.33
C LYS A 28 -9.11 -11.54 4.12
N ILE A 29 -10.26 -11.20 4.73
CA ILE A 29 -10.83 -9.85 4.64
C ILE A 29 -10.03 -8.84 5.47
N GLU A 30 -9.49 -9.25 6.61
CA GLU A 30 -8.70 -8.41 7.50
C GLU A 30 -7.35 -8.09 6.87
N ARG A 31 -6.69 -9.10 6.28
CA ARG A 31 -5.45 -8.90 5.51
C ARG A 31 -5.64 -7.93 4.34
N ARG A 32 -6.76 -8.02 3.63
CA ARG A 32 -7.11 -7.06 2.56
C ARG A 32 -7.34 -5.64 3.09
N ARG A 33 -8.03 -5.48 4.21
CA ARG A 33 -8.23 -4.17 4.85
C ARG A 33 -6.90 -3.57 5.31
N LEU A 34 -6.00 -4.38 5.86
CA LEU A 34 -4.66 -3.96 6.25
C LEU A 34 -3.85 -3.51 5.03
N MET A 35 -3.84 -4.29 3.96
CA MET A 35 -3.18 -3.94 2.69
C MET A 35 -3.68 -2.60 2.15
N SER A 36 -5.00 -2.38 2.08
CA SER A 36 -5.56 -1.09 1.64
C SER A 36 -5.09 0.08 2.50
N LYS A 37 -5.01 -0.10 3.84
CA LYS A 37 -4.47 0.94 4.73
C LYS A 37 -3.00 1.24 4.44
N VAL A 38 -2.19 0.21 4.21
CA VAL A 38 -0.75 0.40 3.98
C VAL A 38 -0.47 1.04 2.62
N ILE A 39 -1.25 0.71 1.58
CA ILE A 39 -1.17 1.41 0.29
C ILE A 39 -1.39 2.91 0.50
N VAL A 40 -2.44 3.29 1.24
CA VAL A 40 -2.74 4.70 1.53
C VAL A 40 -1.61 5.37 2.30
N PHE A 41 -1.04 4.72 3.31
CA PHE A 41 0.11 5.25 4.04
C PHE A 41 1.35 5.39 3.17
N THR A 42 1.58 4.46 2.25
CA THR A 42 2.68 4.52 1.28
C THR A 42 2.54 5.74 0.38
N VAL A 43 1.34 6.01 -0.14
CA VAL A 43 1.06 7.19 -0.97
C VAL A 43 1.24 8.48 -0.15
N ILE A 44 0.75 8.53 1.09
CA ILE A 44 0.91 9.70 1.98
C ILE A 44 2.39 9.98 2.22
N GLU A 45 3.19 8.95 2.52
CA GLU A 45 4.60 9.13 2.81
C GLU A 45 5.38 9.53 1.55
N ALA A 46 5.07 8.92 0.41
CA ALA A 46 5.65 9.32 -0.87
C ALA A 46 5.36 10.80 -1.18
N ALA A 47 4.15 11.29 -0.89
CA ALA A 47 3.79 12.70 -1.05
C ALA A 47 4.57 13.60 -0.07
N ARG A 48 4.70 13.20 1.21
CA ARG A 48 5.47 13.94 2.22
C ARG A 48 6.95 14.03 1.88
N CYS A 49 7.51 12.98 1.29
CA CYS A 49 8.89 12.96 0.80
C CYS A 49 9.08 13.71 -0.53
N GLY A 50 8.02 14.24 -1.14
CA GLY A 50 8.09 14.94 -2.43
C GLY A 50 8.34 14.02 -3.64
N LEU A 51 8.13 12.71 -3.49
CA LEU A 51 8.31 11.72 -4.56
C LEU A 51 7.14 11.69 -5.54
N ILE A 52 5.95 12.10 -5.08
CA ILE A 52 4.75 12.25 -5.89
C ILE A 52 4.06 13.57 -5.55
N THR A 53 3.35 14.13 -6.53
CA THR A 53 2.51 15.33 -6.35
C THR A 53 1.15 15.09 -7.01
N PRO A 54 0.04 15.53 -6.39
CA PRO A 54 -1.27 15.48 -7.04
C PRO A 54 -1.24 16.19 -8.39
N ALA A 55 -1.85 15.58 -9.40
CA ALA A 55 -2.05 16.26 -10.67
C ALA A 55 -3.07 17.39 -10.46
N MET A 56 -2.68 18.61 -10.79
CA MET A 56 -3.62 19.73 -10.84
C MET A 56 -4.41 19.61 -12.14
N ILE A 57 -5.72 19.33 -12.05
CA ILE A 57 -6.60 19.41 -13.22
C ILE A 57 -6.93 20.89 -13.41
N LYS A 58 -6.51 21.46 -14.54
CA LYS A 58 -6.93 22.80 -14.95
C LYS A 58 -8.36 22.68 -15.48
N GLU A 59 -9.26 23.47 -14.90
CA GLU A 59 -10.64 23.66 -15.40
C GLU A 59 -10.64 24.22 -16.82
#